data_AF-A0A0F8MEB5-F1
#
_entry.id   AF-A0A0F8MEB5-F1
#
_cell.length_a   1.000
_cell.length_b   1.000
_cell.length_c   1.000
_cell.angle_alpha   90.00
_cell.angle_beta   90.00
_cell.angle_gamma   90.00
#
_symmetry.space_group_name_H-M   'P 1'
#
loop_
_entity.id
_entity.type
_entity.pdbx_description
1 polymer ?
#
loop_
_entity_poly.entity_id
_entity_poly.type
_entity_poly.pdbx_seq_one_letter_code
_entity_poly.pdbx_strand_id
1 'polypeptide(L)' 'WSISIESLALAVVLQRRDWENPGVTQLNRLAAHPPFASWRNSEEARTDRPSQQLRSLNGEWQLGCFGG' A
#
# COMPACT_ATOMS: atom_id res chain seq x y z
N TRP A 1 -6.43 18.76 28.33
CA TRP A 1 -6.06 17.33 28.37
C TRP A 1 -6.95 16.54 27.41
N SER A 2 -6.76 16.74 26.10
CA SER A 2 -7.38 15.87 25.09
C SER A 2 -6.25 15.16 24.39
N ILE A 3 -6.01 13.91 24.74
CA ILE A 3 -5.20 13.04 23.90
C ILE A 3 -6.12 12.71 22.72
N SER A 4 -5.82 13.26 21.55
CA SER A 4 -6.58 12.94 20.33
C SER A 4 -6.55 11.43 20.11
N ILE A 5 -7.71 10.82 19.88
CA ILE A 5 -7.87 9.36 19.67
C ILE A 5 -6.91 8.83 18.59
N GLU A 6 -6.56 9.66 17.60
CA GLU A 6 -5.59 9.38 16.54
C GLU A 6 -4.19 9.00 17.07
N SER A 7 -3.71 9.66 18.13
CA SER A 7 -2.40 9.34 18.71
C SER A 7 -2.42 8.02 19.49
N LEU A 8 -3.56 7.68 20.09
CA LEU A 8 -3.73 6.40 20.78
C LEU A 8 -3.78 5.23 19.79
N ALA A 9 -4.48 5.40 18.65
CA ALA A 9 -4.52 4.38 17.61
C ALA A 9 -3.13 4.09 17.01
N LEU A 10 -2.35 5.14 16.74
CA LEU A 10 -0.96 4.97 16.25
C LEU A 10 -0.07 4.28 17.30
N ALA A 11 -0.19 4.65 18.58
CA ALA A 11 0.57 4.03 19.66
C ALA A 11 0.31 2.52 19.74
N VAL A 12 -0.95 2.09 19.61
CA VAL A 12 -1.33 0.66 19.60
C VAL A 12 -0.70 -0.09 18.42
N VAL A 13 -0.67 0.50 17.23
CA VAL A 13 -0.04 -0.11 16.06
C VAL A 13 1.46 -0.25 16.25
N LEU A 14 2.14 0.80 16.72
CA LEU A 14 3.60 0.80 16.92
C LEU A 14 4.04 -0.16 18.03
N GLN A 15 3.25 -0.33 19.09
CA GLN A 15 3.56 -1.25 20.20
C GLN A 15 3.75 -2.70 19.76
N ARG A 16 3.15 -3.10 18.63
CA ARG A 16 3.27 -4.47 18.11
C ARG A 16 4.66 -4.81 17.59
N ARG A 17 5.41 -3.79 17.13
CA ARG A 17 6.76 -3.92 16.57
C ARG A 17 6.87 -5.04 15.54
N ASP A 18 5.90 -5.12 14.63
CA ASP A 18 5.85 -6.20 13.64
C ASP A 18 7.13 -6.24 12.76
N TRP A 19 7.84 -5.10 12.61
CA TRP A 19 9.13 -5.02 11.92
C TRP A 19 10.30 -5.71 12.65
N GLU A 20 10.20 -5.94 13.96
CA GLU A 20 11.17 -6.67 14.79
C GLU A 20 10.82 -8.17 14.91
N ASN A 21 9.70 -8.62 14.33
CA ASN A 21 9.21 -9.99 14.45
C ASN A 21 9.32 -10.76 13.11
N PRO A 22 10.30 -11.67 12.94
CA PRO A 22 10.46 -12.42 11.69
C PRO A 22 9.29 -13.39 11.40
N GLY A 23 8.45 -13.71 12.39
CA GLY A 23 7.21 -14.47 12.18
C GLY A 23 6.11 -13.65 11.50
N VAL A 24 6.22 -12.32 11.52
CA VAL A 24 5.27 -11.41 10.87
C VAL A 24 5.91 -10.82 9.62
N THR A 25 5.76 -11.53 8.49
CA THR A 25 6.28 -11.08 7.20
C THR A 25 5.30 -10.20 6.41
N GLN A 26 4.01 -10.23 6.78
CA GLN A 26 2.92 -9.49 6.15
C GLN A 26 1.71 -9.42 7.08
N LEU A 27 0.86 -8.40 6.90
CA LEU A 27 -0.48 -8.32 7.48
C LEU A 27 -1.43 -7.82 6.39
N ASN A 28 -2.57 -8.49 6.21
CA ASN A 28 -3.61 -8.12 5.24
C ASN A 28 -3.14 -7.94 3.78
N ARG A 29 -1.98 -8.50 3.40
CA ARG A 29 -1.49 -8.50 2.02
C ARG A 29 -2.29 -9.50 1.20
N LEU A 30 -2.68 -9.10 -0.01
CA LEU A 30 -3.34 -9.99 -0.96
C LEU A 30 -2.39 -11.09 -1.46
N ALA A 31 -2.95 -12.16 -2.00
CA ALA A 31 -2.17 -13.23 -2.62
C ALA A 31 -1.33 -12.68 -3.78
N ALA A 32 -0.14 -13.24 -3.96
CA ALA A 32 0.68 -12.96 -5.13
C ALA A 32 -0.05 -13.40 -6.41
N HIS A 33 0.10 -12.63 -7.48
CA HIS A 33 -0.50 -12.90 -8.78
C HIS A 33 0.43 -12.46 -9.92
N PRO A 34 0.25 -12.98 -11.14
CA PRO A 34 0.91 -12.44 -12.33
C PRO A 34 0.51 -10.98 -12.59
N PRO A 35 1.26 -10.22 -13.41
CA PRO A 35 0.90 -8.83 -13.72
C PRO A 35 -0.53 -8.71 -14.25
N PHE A 36 -1.31 -7.79 -13.67
CA PHE A 36 -2.68 -7.50 -14.08
C PHE A 36 -2.81 -6.06 -14.56
N ALA A 37 -3.45 -5.89 -15.72
CA ALA A 37 -3.89 -4.58 -16.21
C ALA A 37 -5.42 -4.43 -16.19
N SER A 38 -6.20 -5.50 -15.98
CA SER A 38 -7.67 -5.44 -15.91
C SER A 38 -8.35 -4.75 -17.13
N TRP A 39 -7.88 -5.03 -18.34
CA TRP A 39 -8.53 -4.58 -19.58
C TRP A 39 -10.01 -4.96 -19.64
N ARG A 40 -10.84 -4.07 -20.18
CA ARG A 40 -12.28 -4.31 -20.43
C ARG A 40 -12.59 -4.59 -21.89
N ASN A 41 -11.56 -4.60 -22.74
CA ASN A 41 -11.61 -4.88 -24.16
C ASN A 41 -10.51 -5.89 -24.52
N SER A 42 -10.86 -6.94 -25.27
CA SER A 42 -9.92 -8.01 -25.66
C SER A 42 -8.84 -7.54 -26.64
N GLU A 43 -9.15 -6.58 -27.51
CA GLU A 43 -8.18 -6.05 -28.48
C GLU A 43 -7.09 -5.23 -27.80
N GLU A 44 -7.47 -4.43 -26.79
CA GLU A 44 -6.51 -3.69 -25.97
C GLU A 44 -5.57 -4.64 -25.21
N ALA A 45 -6.12 -5.73 -24.66
CA ALA A 45 -5.32 -6.76 -23.99
C ALA A 45 -4.37 -7.48 -24.97
N ARG A 46 -4.84 -7.79 -26.18
CA ARG A 46 -4.04 -8.46 -27.21
C ARG A 46 -2.88 -7.61 -27.72
N THR A 47 -3.08 -6.29 -27.78
CA THR A 47 -2.09 -5.33 -28.31
C THR A 47 -1.29 -4.62 -27.21
N ASP A 48 -1.43 -5.05 -25.96
CA ASP A 48 -0.77 -4.48 -24.77
C ASP A 48 -0.95 -2.96 -24.65
N ARG A 49 -2.15 -2.48 -24.99
CA ARG A 49 -2.49 -1.05 -24.83
C ARG A 49 -2.59 -0.71 -23.35
N PRO A 50 -2.31 0.55 -22.94
CA PRO A 50 -2.54 0.97 -21.57
C PRO A 50 -4.02 0.78 -21.17
N SER A 51 -4.25 0.15 -20.01
CA SER A 51 -5.59 -0.01 -19.45
C SER A 51 -6.00 1.22 -18.64
N GLN A 52 -7.25 1.67 -18.82
CA GLN A 52 -7.85 2.74 -18.00
C GLN A 52 -8.09 2.31 -16.53
N GLN A 53 -8.04 1.01 -16.24
CA GLN A 53 -8.24 0.43 -14.92
C GLN A 53 -6.93 0.37 -14.12
N LEU A 54 -5.79 0.59 -14.76
CA LEU A 54 -4.48 0.64 -14.14
C LEU A 54 -3.95 2.07 -14.13
N ARG A 55 -3.84 2.68 -12.95
CA ARG A 55 -3.42 4.09 -12.79
C ARG A 55 -2.06 4.19 -12.12
N SER A 56 -1.16 4.96 -12.72
CA SER A 56 0.10 5.36 -12.09
C SER A 56 -0.16 6.41 -11.00
N LEU A 57 0.47 6.23 -9.84
CA LEU A 57 0.53 7.24 -8.77
C LEU A 57 1.96 7.80 -8.63
N ASN A 58 2.81 7.58 -9.63
CA ASN A 58 4.14 8.18 -9.67
C ASN A 58 4.01 9.70 -9.86
N GLY A 59 4.81 10.46 -9.13
CA GLY A 59 4.75 11.92 -9.12
C GLY A 59 5.40 12.49 -7.86
N GLU A 60 5.01 13.69 -7.48
CA GLU A 60 5.48 14.34 -6.26
C GLU A 60 4.76 13.79 -5.03
N TRP A 61 5.54 13.44 -4.01
CA TRP A 61 5.05 12.98 -2.71
C TRP A 61 5.51 13.92 -1.61
N GLN A 62 4.63 14.24 -0.66
CA GLN A 62 5.00 14.98 0.55
C GLN A 62 5.64 14.00 1.54
N LEU A 63 6.95 14.13 1.75
CA LEU A 63 7.72 13.26 2.65
C LEU A 63 8.11 14.02 3.92
N GLY A 64 7.84 13.42 5.08
CA GLY A 64 8.31 13.90 6.38
C GLY A 64 9.38 12.98 6.94
N CYS A 65 10.46 13.55 7.48
CA CYS A 65 11.48 12.81 8.20
C CYS A 65 11.21 12.91 9.70
N PHE A 66 11.30 11.78 10.40
CA PHE A 66 11.27 11.74 11.86
C PHE A 66 12.68 11.46 12.36
N GLY A 67 13.24 12.43 13.10
CA GLY A 67 14.49 12.27 13.83
C GLY A 67 14.25 11.74 15.24
N GLY A 68 15.26 11.07 15.81
CA GLY A 68 15.27 10.60 17.20
C GLY A 68 15.65 11.68 18.19
#